data_AF-A0A3Q2DS09-F1
#
_entry.id   AF-A0A3Q2DS09-F1
#
_cell.length_a   1.000
_cell.length_b   1.000
_cell.length_c   1.000
_cell.angle_alpha   90.00
_cell.angle_beta   90.00
_cell.angle_gamma   90.00
#
_symmetry.space_group_name_H-M   'P 1'
#
loop_
_entity.id
_entity.type
_entity.pdbx_description
1 polymer ?
#
loop_
_entity_poly.entity_id
_entity_poly.type
_entity_poly.pdbx_seq_one_letter_code
_entity_poly.pdbx_strand_id
1 'polypeptide(L)'
;MGITDVFGDQANLSGLAEEKNLTVSEVVHQATLDVNEVGVYAGAITRIRLYPEPLIYGAIPEMKFNRPFMVIITERNAENLLFIGKIVNPII
;
A
#
# COMPACT_ATOMS: atom_id res chain seq x y z
N MET A 1 -0.07 -20.59 0.62
CA MET A 1 0.00 -20.24 -0.81
C MET A 1 0.36 -21.42 -1.71
N GLY A 2 0.91 -22.54 -1.23
CA GLY A 2 0.92 -23.83 -1.96
C GLY A 2 1.81 -23.94 -3.20
N ILE A 3 2.26 -22.81 -3.76
CA ILE A 3 3.19 -22.74 -4.89
C ILE A 3 4.56 -23.19 -4.40
N THR A 4 4.94 -24.42 -4.73
CA THR A 4 6.18 -25.07 -4.27
C THR A 4 6.93 -25.74 -5.41
N ASP A 5 6.23 -26.38 -6.35
CA ASP A 5 6.82 -27.09 -7.50
C ASP A 5 7.80 -26.23 -8.31
N VAL A 6 7.51 -24.93 -8.48
CA VAL A 6 8.34 -24.00 -9.26
C VAL A 6 9.75 -23.79 -8.67
N PHE A 7 9.93 -24.09 -7.37
CA PHE A 7 11.20 -23.96 -6.65
C PHE A 7 11.97 -25.29 -6.53
N GLY A 8 11.41 -26.40 -7.03
CA GLY A 8 12.00 -27.74 -6.90
C GLY A 8 12.13 -28.46 -8.24
N ASP A 9 12.62 -29.69 -8.20
CA ASP A 9 12.93 -30.48 -9.42
C ASP A 9 11.69 -30.83 -10.26
N GLN A 10 10.48 -30.63 -9.72
CA GLN A 10 9.22 -30.82 -10.43
C GLN A 10 8.79 -29.57 -11.22
N ALA A 11 9.58 -28.49 -11.21
CA ALA A 11 9.29 -27.28 -11.94
C ALA A 11 9.21 -27.56 -13.44
N ASN A 12 8.09 -27.19 -14.07
CA ASN A 12 7.96 -27.20 -15.52
C ASN A 12 7.91 -25.77 -16.05
N LEU A 13 9.07 -25.30 -16.52
CA LEU A 13 9.25 -23.96 -17.11
C LEU A 13 9.52 -24.03 -18.62
N SER A 14 9.06 -25.08 -19.30
CA SER A 14 9.29 -25.30 -20.73
C SER A 14 8.71 -24.20 -21.64
N GLY A 15 7.77 -23.40 -21.12
CA GLY A 15 7.22 -22.22 -21.81
C GLY A 15 8.13 -20.99 -21.76
N LEU A 16 9.18 -21.00 -20.92
CA LEU A 16 10.14 -19.90 -20.77
C LEU A 16 11.47 -20.20 -21.46
N ALA A 17 11.96 -21.45 -21.38
CA ALA A 17 13.21 -21.89 -22.00
C ALA A 17 13.16 -23.36 -22.40
N GLU A 18 13.95 -23.74 -23.41
CA GLU A 18 14.11 -25.14 -23.85
C GLU A 18 14.98 -25.98 -22.90
N GLU A 19 15.67 -25.32 -21.96
CA GLU A 19 16.53 -25.97 -20.98
C GLU A 19 15.75 -26.87 -20.03
N LYS A 20 16.29 -28.06 -19.78
CA LYS A 20 15.73 -29.03 -18.82
C LYS A 20 16.28 -28.74 -17.43
N ASN A 21 15.45 -28.89 -16.40
CA ASN A 21 15.77 -28.65 -14.98
C ASN A 21 15.91 -27.18 -14.58
N LEU A 22 15.21 -26.26 -15.28
CA LEU A 22 15.10 -24.87 -14.85
C LEU A 22 14.14 -24.76 -13.65
N THR A 23 14.59 -24.09 -12.60
CA THR A 23 13.80 -23.81 -11.39
C THR A 23 13.89 -22.33 -11.01
N VAL A 24 12.92 -21.84 -10.25
CA VAL A 24 13.01 -20.51 -9.63
C VAL A 24 13.80 -20.66 -8.33
N SER A 25 14.90 -19.92 -8.21
CA SER A 25 15.72 -19.91 -6.99
C SER A 25 15.23 -18.91 -5.95
N GLU A 26 14.78 -17.73 -6.39
CA GLU A 26 14.37 -16.64 -5.51
C GLU A 26 13.29 -15.77 -6.19
N VAL A 27 12.36 -15.28 -5.37
CA VAL A 27 11.40 -14.23 -5.77
C VAL A 27 11.48 -13.11 -4.74
N VAL A 28 11.91 -11.93 -5.18
CA VAL A 28 11.98 -10.74 -4.34
C VAL A 28 10.86 -9.78 -4.72
N HIS A 29 10.08 -9.36 -3.74
CA HIS A 29 9.09 -8.30 -3.88
C HIS A 29 9.37 -7.19 -2.86
N GLN A 30 9.53 -5.96 -3.34
CA GLN A 30 9.75 -4.78 -2.52
C GLN A 30 8.72 -3.71 -2.89
N ALA A 31 8.14 -3.08 -1.87
CA ALA A 31 7.16 -2.01 -1.99
C ALA A 31 7.46 -0.92 -0.96
N THR A 32 7.40 0.34 -1.37
CA THR A 32 7.57 1.51 -0.49
C THR A 32 6.34 2.39 -0.58
N LEU A 33 5.83 2.83 0.58
CA LEU A 33 4.72 3.76 0.68
C LEU A 33 5.21 5.04 1.38
N ASP A 34 5.10 6.16 0.68
CA ASP A 34 5.37 7.50 1.22
C ASP A 34 4.05 8.27 1.37
N VAL A 35 3.86 8.90 2.53
CA VAL A 35 2.66 9.67 2.87
C VAL A 35 3.07 11.05 3.36
N ASN A 36 2.71 12.09 2.62
CA ASN A 36 3.02 13.47 2.94
C ASN A 36 1.75 14.37 2.86
N GLU A 37 1.86 15.61 3.35
CA GLU A 37 0.73 16.56 3.45
C GLU A 37 0.22 17.08 2.10
N VAL A 38 0.97 16.83 1.04
CA VAL A 38 0.67 17.26 -0.33
C VAL A 38 -0.14 16.20 -1.08
N GLY A 39 -0.09 14.93 -0.65
CA GLY A 39 -0.42 13.82 -1.52
C GLY A 39 0.51 13.77 -2.75
N VAL A 40 0.13 13.05 -3.80
CA VAL A 40 0.87 13.03 -5.09
C VAL A 40 0.55 14.24 -5.99
N TYR A 41 -0.28 15.19 -5.54
CA TYR A 41 -0.54 16.43 -6.26
C TYR A 41 -0.69 17.63 -5.31
N ALA A 42 0.41 18.40 -5.25
CA ALA A 42 0.56 19.80 -4.82
C ALA A 42 -0.70 20.52 -4.31
N GLY A 43 -1.02 20.35 -3.03
CA GLY A 43 -1.74 21.37 -2.28
C GLY A 43 -0.91 22.65 -2.20
N ALA A 44 -1.32 23.72 -2.88
CA ALA A 44 -0.91 25.06 -2.53
C ALA A 44 -1.49 25.39 -1.15
N ILE A 45 -0.70 25.20 -0.10
CA ILE A 45 -1.10 25.49 1.28
C ILE A 45 -0.88 26.99 1.53
N THR A 46 -1.93 27.79 1.39
CA THR A 46 -2.04 29.07 2.13
C THR A 46 -2.88 28.80 3.37
N ARG A 47 -2.23 28.61 4.53
CA ARG A 47 -2.93 28.43 5.82
C ARG A 47 -3.28 29.80 6.41
N ILE A 48 -4.54 30.21 6.29
CA ILE A 48 -5.13 31.25 7.12
C ILE A 48 -6.11 30.54 8.09
N ARG A 49 -5.82 30.55 9.41
CA ARG A 49 -6.80 30.16 10.43
C ARG A 49 -7.61 31.39 10.81
N LEU A 50 -8.79 31.53 10.23
CA LEU A 50 -9.84 32.39 10.76
C LEU A 50 -10.70 31.53 11.67
N TYR A 51 -10.88 31.93 12.93
CA TYR A 51 -11.89 31.36 13.82
C TYR A 51 -13.19 32.15 13.62
N PRO A 52 -14.24 31.62 12.96
CA PRO A 52 -15.57 32.17 13.13
C PRO A 52 -16.12 31.73 14.51
N GLU A 53 -16.85 32.65 15.16
CA GLU A 53 -17.59 32.46 16.41
C GLU A 53 -18.46 31.17 16.40
N PRO A 54 -18.77 30.59 17.57
CA PRO A 54 -19.29 29.23 17.66
C PRO A 54 -20.74 29.15 17.17
N LEU A 55 -20.92 28.90 15.88
CA LEU A 55 -22.12 28.26 15.38
C LEU A 55 -22.17 26.84 15.97
N ILE A 56 -23.32 26.47 16.54
CA ILE A 56 -23.58 25.17 17.15
C ILE A 56 -23.45 24.08 16.07
N TYR A 57 -22.23 23.64 15.82
CA TYR A 57 -21.95 22.41 15.09
C TYR A 57 -21.88 21.30 16.13
N GLY A 58 -22.82 20.34 16.06
CA GLY A 58 -22.74 19.11 16.85
C GLY A 58 -21.33 18.51 16.74
N ALA A 59 -20.88 17.81 17.79
CA ALA A 59 -19.51 17.32 17.90
C ALA A 59 -19.04 16.66 16.58
N ILE A 60 -18.07 17.28 15.90
CA ILE A 60 -17.46 16.71 14.70
C ILE A 60 -16.73 15.44 15.15
N PRO A 61 -16.99 14.28 14.53
CA PRO A 61 -16.29 13.05 14.89
C PRO A 61 -14.79 13.20 14.65
N GLU A 62 -13.99 13.02 15.69
CA GLU A 62 -12.53 13.05 15.58
C GLU A 62 -12.00 11.66 15.22
N MET A 63 -11.21 11.57 14.14
CA MET A 63 -10.52 10.34 13.74
C MET A 63 -9.01 10.51 13.94
N LYS A 64 -8.44 9.71 14.83
CA LYS A 64 -7.01 9.71 15.16
C LYS A 64 -6.35 8.38 14.76
N PHE A 65 -5.36 8.45 13.88
CA PHE A 65 -4.50 7.34 13.48
C PHE A 65 -3.21 7.30 14.32
N ASN A 66 -3.36 7.17 15.64
CA ASN A 66 -2.26 7.20 16.62
C ASN A 66 -1.96 5.83 17.26
N ARG A 67 -2.35 4.75 16.57
CA ARG A 67 -2.15 3.34 16.95
C ARG A 67 -2.09 2.51 15.67
N PRO A 68 -1.63 1.24 15.69
CA PRO A 68 -1.49 0.44 14.48
C PRO A 68 -2.77 0.43 13.61
N PHE A 69 -2.59 0.63 12.30
CA PHE A 69 -3.69 0.73 11.35
C PHE A 69 -3.33 0.07 10.01
N MET A 70 -4.35 -0.19 9.19
CA MET A 70 -4.17 -0.71 7.84
C MET A 70 -4.27 0.41 6.81
N VAL A 71 -3.50 0.28 5.74
CA VAL A 71 -3.61 1.11 4.53
C VAL A 71 -3.96 0.20 3.37
N ILE A 72 -4.94 0.62 2.58
CA ILE A 72 -5.36 -0.05 1.36
C ILE A 72 -5.43 1.03 0.28
N ILE A 73 -4.67 0.85 -0.80
CA ILE A 73 -4.73 1.72 -1.98
C ILE A 73 -5.35 0.89 -3.10
N THR A 74 -6.47 1.37 -3.64
CA THR A 74 -7.17 0.73 -4.75
C THR A 74 -7.31 1.67 -5.92
N GLU A 75 -7.31 1.11 -7.13
CA GLU A 75 -7.73 1.81 -8.33
C GLU A 75 -9.26 1.74 -8.42
N ARG A 76 -9.92 2.89 -8.60
CA ARG A 76 -11.37 3.01 -8.41
C ARG A 76 -12.19 2.40 -9.56
N ASN A 77 -11.66 2.33 -10.77
CA ASN A 77 -12.46 1.93 -11.94
C ASN A 77 -12.43 0.42 -12.19
N ALA A 78 -11.33 -0.24 -11.86
CA ALA A 78 -11.08 -1.67 -12.04
C ALA A 78 -11.07 -2.42 -10.71
N GLU A 79 -11.29 -1.74 -9.58
CA GLU A 79 -11.27 -2.30 -8.22
C GLU A 79 -9.97 -3.06 -7.89
N ASN A 80 -8.88 -2.69 -8.57
CA ASN A 80 -7.59 -3.35 -8.40
C ASN A 80 -6.93 -2.92 -7.10
N LEU A 81 -6.46 -3.89 -6.32
CA LEU A 81 -5.64 -3.65 -5.14
C LEU A 81 -4.22 -3.29 -5.57
N LEU A 82 -3.82 -2.03 -5.34
CA LEU A 82 -2.49 -1.54 -5.65
C LEU A 82 -1.53 -1.78 -4.48
N PHE A 83 -1.99 -1.50 -3.26
CA PHE A 83 -1.20 -1.71 -2.04
C PHE A 83 -2.10 -2.15 -0.89
N ILE A 84 -1.58 -3.06 -0.08
CA ILE A 84 -2.14 -3.41 1.24
C ILE A 84 -0.99 -3.49 2.24
N GLY A 85 -1.16 -2.86 3.39
CA GLY A 85 -0.13 -2.84 4.41
C GLY A 85 -0.69 -2.57 5.80
N LYS A 86 0.09 -2.96 6.80
CA LYS A 86 -0.17 -2.64 8.20
C LYS A 86 0.94 -1.73 8.70
N ILE A 87 0.58 -0.52 9.11
CA ILE A 87 1.49 0.42 9.75
C ILE A 87 1.45 0.16 11.25
N VAL A 88 2.54 -0.43 11.76
CA VAL A 88 2.71 -0.67 13.20
C VAL A 88 3.47 0.47 13.87
N ASN A 89 4.51 0.96 13.20
CA ASN A 89 5.30 2.12 13.62
C ASN A 89 5.68 2.94 12.38
N PRO A 90 5.25 4.22 12.27
CA PRO A 90 5.54 5.06 11.11
C PRO A 90 6.91 5.76 11.13
N ILE A 91 7.73 5.57 12.18
CA ILE A 91 9.02 6.25 12.40
C ILE A 91 10.21 5.31 12.08
N ILE A 92 9.97 4.19 11.40
CA ILE A 92 11.01 3.24 10.99
C ILE A 92 11.20 3.35 9.48
#